data_AF-A0A351G2A1-F1
#
_entry.id   AF-A0A351G2A1-F1
#
_cell.length_a   1.000
_cell.length_b   1.000
_cell.length_c   1.000
_cell.angle_alpha   90.00
_cell.angle_beta   90.00
_cell.angle_gamma   90.00
#
_symmetry.space_group_name_H-M   'P 1'
#
loop_
_entity.id
_entity.type
_entity.pdbx_description
1 polymer ?
#
loop_
_entity_poly.entity_id
_entity_poly.type
_entity_poly.pdbx_seq_one_letter_code
_entity_poly.pdbx_strand_id
1 'polypeptide(L)'
;MNALDLFFVRYKVLYDFWLHVVWEDVPEDLIRQRPHPRVNSLAWNLWHVARVEDFALNRFIADQPQVLDRGDWQEQMGIPLRHNGFAMTLEEVDQLSQQI
;
A
#
# COMPACT_ATOMS: atom_id res chain seq x y z
N MET A 1 -28.49 6.11 -4.20
CA MET A 1 -27.10 6.00 -3.73
C MET A 1 -27.04 4.87 -2.73
N ASN A 2 -26.35 3.78 -3.07
CA ASN A 2 -26.14 2.61 -2.21
C ASN A 2 -24.79 2.73 -1.45
N ALA A 3 -24.46 1.74 -0.61
CA ALA A 3 -23.23 1.76 0.19
C ALA A 3 -21.94 1.76 -0.67
N LEU A 4 -21.94 1.08 -1.82
CA LEU A 4 -20.81 1.08 -2.75
C LEU A 4 -20.63 2.45 -3.40
N ASP A 5 -21.73 3.11 -3.78
CA ASP A 5 -21.69 4.48 -4.32
C ASP A 5 -21.05 5.44 -3.30
N LEU A 6 -21.43 5.34 -2.02
CA LEU A 6 -20.86 6.17 -0.96
C LEU A 6 -19.37 5.88 -0.72
N PHE A 7 -18.97 4.60 -0.76
CA PHE A 7 -17.56 4.21 -0.67
C PHE A 7 -16.74 4.83 -1.80
N PHE A 8 -17.23 4.73 -3.04
CA PHE A 8 -16.50 5.23 -4.21
C PHE A 8 -16.33 6.76 -4.23
N VAL A 9 -17.22 7.53 -3.60
CA VAL A 9 -17.06 8.99 -3.44
C VAL A 9 -15.74 9.34 -2.73
N ARG A 10 -15.34 8.57 -1.72
CA ARG A 10 -14.08 8.82 -0.99
C ARG A 10 -12.90 8.07 -1.59
N TYR A 11 -13.14 6.87 -2.08
CA TYR A 11 -12.12 6.05 -2.73
C TYR A 11 -11.46 6.77 -3.91
N LYS A 12 -12.27 7.28 -4.85
CA LYS A 12 -11.75 7.98 -6.02
C LYS A 12 -10.95 9.22 -5.64
N VAL A 13 -11.46 10.03 -4.71
CA VAL A 13 -10.73 11.23 -4.24
C VAL A 13 -9.39 10.86 -3.59
N LEU A 14 -9.33 9.75 -2.84
CA LEU A 14 -8.07 9.27 -2.28
C LEU A 14 -7.04 8.98 -3.38
N TYR A 15 -7.42 8.21 -4.40
CA TYR A 15 -6.47 7.80 -5.44
C TYR A 15 -6.18 8.89 -6.46
N ASP A 16 -7.22 9.58 -6.95
CA ASP A 16 -7.12 10.55 -8.04
C ASP A 16 -6.56 11.90 -7.58
N PHE A 17 -6.73 12.26 -6.31
CA PHE A 17 -6.27 13.56 -5.79
C PHE A 17 -5.15 13.39 -4.76
N TRP A 18 -5.36 12.60 -3.70
CA TRP A 18 -4.40 12.54 -2.59
C TRP A 18 -3.16 11.71 -2.88
N LEU A 19 -3.29 10.59 -3.58
CA LEU A 19 -2.15 9.73 -3.93
C LEU A 19 -1.51 10.13 -5.25
N HIS A 20 -2.22 10.85 -6.12
CA HIS A 20 -1.69 11.31 -7.40
C HIS A 20 -0.39 12.12 -7.26
N VAL A 21 -0.34 13.05 -6.30
CA VAL A 21 0.87 13.84 -6.00
C VAL A 21 2.07 12.95 -5.66
N VAL A 22 1.85 11.79 -5.03
CA VAL A 22 2.93 10.88 -4.65
C VAL A 22 3.56 10.24 -5.88
N TRP A 23 2.77 9.98 -6.92
CA TRP A 23 3.24 9.32 -8.14
C TRP A 23 3.85 10.29 -9.15
N GLU A 24 3.30 11.50 -9.27
CA GLU A 24 3.75 12.47 -10.29
C GLU A 24 4.80 13.45 -9.76
N ASP A 25 4.71 13.87 -8.50
CA ASP A 25 5.46 15.02 -8.00
C ASP A 25 6.60 14.64 -7.04
N VAL A 26 6.62 13.42 -6.48
CA VAL A 26 7.65 12.99 -5.53
C VAL A 26 8.75 12.20 -6.26
N PRO A 27 10.01 12.67 -6.24
CA PRO A 27 11.15 11.92 -6.76
C PRO A 27 11.28 10.53 -6.13
N GLU A 28 11.64 9.55 -6.94
CA GLU A 28 11.73 8.14 -6.53
C GLU A 28 12.66 7.92 -5.31
N ASP A 29 13.77 8.66 -5.24
CA ASP A 29 14.73 8.57 -4.14
C ASP A 29 14.15 9.09 -2.82
N LEU A 30 13.19 10.04 -2.87
CA LEU A 30 12.51 10.57 -1.70
C LEU A 30 11.38 9.65 -1.21
N ILE A 31 10.75 8.86 -2.10
CA ILE A 31 9.65 7.96 -1.73
C ILE A 31 10.10 6.93 -0.68
N ARG A 32 11.36 6.48 -0.76
CA ARG A 32 11.95 5.49 0.16
C ARG A 32 12.55 6.11 1.42
N GLN A 33 12.72 7.42 1.45
CA GLN A 33 13.28 8.13 2.60
C GLN A 33 12.23 8.34 3.70
N ARG A 34 12.72 8.42 4.93
CA ARG A 34 11.90 8.74 6.10
C ARG A 34 12.23 10.15 6.56
N PRO A 35 11.25 11.05 6.68
CA PRO A 35 11.50 12.39 7.20
C PRO A 35 11.82 12.37 8.70
N HIS A 36 11.54 11.26 9.39
CA HIS A 36 11.90 11.06 10.79
C HIS A 36 12.08 9.55 11.09
N PRO A 37 13.03 9.14 11.97
CA PRO A 37 13.29 7.72 12.28
C PRO A 37 12.10 6.94 12.87
N ARG A 38 11.04 7.63 13.28
CA ARG A 38 9.85 7.05 13.93
C ARG A 38 8.57 7.08 13.07
N VAL A 39 8.67 7.43 11.79
CA VAL A 39 7.52 7.49 10.87
C VAL A 39 7.79 6.67 9.62
N ASN A 40 6.79 6.07 8.99
CA ASN A 40 7.01 5.22 7.82
C ASN A 40 7.35 6.05 6.56
N SER A 41 8.08 5.46 5.61
CA SER A 41 8.35 6.06 4.29
C SER A 41 7.09 6.13 3.44
N LEU A 42 7.11 6.90 2.34
CA LEU A 42 6.00 6.90 1.39
C LEU A 42 5.86 5.54 0.71
N ALA A 43 6.98 4.90 0.34
CA ALA A 43 7.02 3.54 -0.22
C ALA A 43 6.24 2.55 0.66
N TRP A 44 6.57 2.51 1.96
CA TRP A 44 5.92 1.62 2.91
C TRP A 44 4.44 1.94 3.07
N ASN A 45 4.06 3.22 3.15
CA ASN A 45 2.65 3.61 3.31
C ASN A 45 1.80 3.23 2.09
N LEU A 46 2.31 3.43 0.87
CA LEU A 46 1.63 3.03 -0.36
C LEU A 46 1.43 1.52 -0.42
N TRP A 47 2.49 0.76 -0.15
CA TRP A 47 2.41 -0.70 -0.06
C TRP A 47 1.43 -1.15 1.04
N HIS A 48 1.49 -0.56 2.23
CA HIS A 48 0.61 -0.88 3.34
C HIS A 48 -0.87 -0.66 2.97
N VAL A 49 -1.20 0.49 2.39
CA VAL A 49 -2.57 0.80 1.94
C VAL A 49 -3.04 -0.23 0.92
N ALA A 50 -2.24 -0.54 -0.09
CA ALA A 50 -2.57 -1.55 -1.10
C ALA A 50 -2.77 -2.94 -0.48
N ARG A 51 -1.92 -3.36 0.46
CA ARG A 51 -2.03 -4.65 1.15
C ARG A 51 -3.25 -4.74 2.05
N VAL A 52 -3.56 -3.68 2.80
CA VAL A 52 -4.76 -3.61 3.66
C VAL A 52 -6.02 -3.65 2.82
N GLU A 53 -6.08 -2.87 1.74
CA GLU A 53 -7.22 -2.84 0.84
C GLU A 53 -7.46 -4.19 0.17
N ASP A 54 -6.41 -4.78 -0.41
CA ASP A 54 -6.48 -6.08 -1.05
C ASP A 54 -6.96 -7.15 -0.07
N PHE A 55 -6.32 -7.23 1.10
CA PHE A 55 -6.73 -8.17 2.15
C PHE A 55 -8.18 -7.95 2.59
N ALA A 56 -8.57 -6.71 2.91
CA ALA A 56 -9.88 -6.43 3.48
C ALA A 56 -11.01 -6.65 2.46
N LEU A 57 -10.89 -6.07 1.28
CA LEU A 57 -11.93 -6.09 0.26
C LEU A 57 -12.07 -7.47 -0.37
N ASN A 58 -10.96 -8.08 -0.80
CA ASN A 58 -11.06 -9.39 -1.44
C ASN A 58 -11.46 -10.46 -0.43
N ARG A 59 -10.89 -10.47 0.80
CA ARG A 59 -11.21 -11.55 1.74
C ARG A 59 -12.58 -11.43 2.38
N PHE A 60 -12.98 -10.24 2.84
CA PHE A 60 -14.15 -10.09 3.71
C PHE A 60 -15.38 -9.49 3.02
N ILE A 61 -15.20 -8.82 1.88
CA ILE A 61 -16.32 -8.20 1.15
C ILE A 61 -16.68 -9.02 -0.08
N ALA A 62 -15.70 -9.35 -0.92
CA ALA A 62 -15.92 -10.06 -2.18
C ALA A 62 -15.81 -11.59 -2.08
N ASP A 63 -15.21 -12.11 -0.99
CA ASP A 63 -14.86 -13.53 -0.80
C ASP A 63 -14.07 -14.11 -1.99
N GLN A 64 -13.01 -13.41 -2.39
CA GLN A 64 -12.12 -13.72 -3.50
C GLN A 64 -10.65 -13.88 -3.02
N PRO A 65 -9.80 -14.57 -3.81
CA PRO A 65 -8.35 -14.51 -3.60
C PRO A 65 -7.82 -13.08 -3.64
N GLN A 66 -6.76 -12.82 -2.89
CA GLN A 66 -6.08 -11.53 -2.89
C GLN A 66 -5.43 -11.26 -4.26
N VAL A 67 -5.43 -10.01 -4.70
CA VAL A 67 -4.73 -9.56 -5.91
C VAL A 67 -3.25 -9.90 -5.83
N LEU A 68 -2.66 -9.83 -4.63
CA LEU A 68 -1.28 -10.26 -4.36
C LEU A 68 -0.97 -11.65 -4.96
N ASP A 69 -1.90 -12.61 -4.83
CA ASP A 69 -1.73 -14.00 -5.27
C ASP A 69 -1.88 -14.20 -6.78
N ARG A 70 -2.64 -13.32 -7.43
CA ARG A 70 -3.00 -13.49 -8.85
C ARG A 70 -2.07 -12.76 -9.80
N GLY A 71 -1.29 -11.81 -9.28
CA GLY A 71 -0.42 -10.95 -10.09
C GLY A 71 1.07 -11.20 -9.90
N ASP A 72 1.47 -12.26 -9.19
CA ASP A 72 2.88 -12.55 -8.85
C ASP A 72 3.61 -11.35 -8.22
N TRP A 73 2.87 -10.52 -7.50
CA TRP A 73 3.36 -9.24 -6.97
C TRP A 73 4.51 -9.41 -5.98
N GLN A 74 4.55 -10.52 -5.25
CA GLN A 74 5.67 -10.86 -4.38
C GLN A 74 6.96 -11.09 -5.17
N GLU A 75 6.88 -11.72 -6.35
CA GLU A 75 8.02 -11.89 -7.24
C GLU A 75 8.42 -10.58 -7.90
N GLN A 76 7.45 -9.79 -8.38
CA GLN A 76 7.71 -8.49 -9.00
C GLN A 76 8.39 -7.50 -8.04
N MET A 77 7.95 -7.47 -6.78
CA MET A 77 8.57 -6.65 -5.72
C MET A 77 9.80 -7.32 -5.10
N GLY A 78 10.08 -8.58 -5.42
CA GLY A 78 11.18 -9.35 -4.85
C GLY A 78 11.06 -9.62 -3.34
N ILE A 79 9.88 -9.49 -2.73
CA ILE A 79 9.67 -9.66 -1.27
C ILE A 79 8.88 -10.94 -0.94
N PRO A 80 9.29 -11.71 0.08
CA PRO A 80 8.54 -12.90 0.51
C PRO A 80 7.35 -12.55 1.44
N LEU A 81 7.03 -11.26 1.60
CA LEU A 81 6.05 -10.79 2.58
C LEU A 81 4.63 -10.87 2.04
N ARG A 82 3.79 -11.64 2.74
CA ARG A 82 2.36 -11.74 2.47
C ARG A 82 1.49 -10.86 3.37
N HIS A 83 1.96 -10.51 4.56
CA HIS A 83 1.22 -9.68 5.50
C HIS A 83 1.12 -8.22 5.02
N ASN A 84 0.40 -7.39 5.76
CA ASN A 84 0.19 -5.97 5.45
C ASN A 84 1.13 -5.03 6.23
N GLY A 85 2.09 -5.58 6.99
CA GLY A 85 3.06 -4.79 7.76
C GLY A 85 2.61 -4.43 9.16
N PHE A 86 1.47 -4.96 9.61
CA PHE A 86 1.09 -4.89 11.01
C PHE A 86 2.21 -5.45 11.91
N ALA A 87 2.51 -4.72 12.99
CA ALA A 87 3.54 -5.05 13.97
C ALA A 87 4.99 -5.08 13.44
N MET A 88 5.27 -4.55 12.25
CA MET A 88 6.66 -4.35 11.81
C MET A 88 7.38 -3.36 12.73
N THR A 89 8.62 -3.70 13.07
CA THR A 89 9.58 -2.83 13.72
C THR A 89 10.04 -1.73 12.75
N LEU A 90 10.65 -0.66 13.30
CA LEU A 90 11.18 0.42 12.46
C LEU A 90 12.30 -0.07 11.52
N GLU A 91 13.06 -1.09 11.92
CA GLU A 91 14.10 -1.70 11.11
C GLU A 91 13.51 -2.51 9.94
N GLU A 92 12.48 -3.30 10.18
CA GLU A 92 11.78 -4.02 9.11
C GLU A 92 11.10 -3.07 8.12
N VAL A 93 10.59 -1.93 8.60
CA VAL A 93 10.09 -0.84 7.74
C VAL A 93 11.20 -0.29 6.86
N ASP A 94 12.40 -0.06 7.40
CA ASP A 94 13.54 0.45 6.63
C ASP A 94 13.96 -0.55 5.55
N GLN A 95 14.12 -1.82 5.92
CA GLN A 95 14.48 -2.89 5.00
C GLN A 95 13.46 -3.02 3.86
N LEU A 96 12.17 -3.06 4.19
CA LEU A 96 11.12 -3.15 3.18
C LEU A 96 11.12 -1.93 2.26
N SER A 97 11.23 -0.72 2.82
CA SER A 97 11.18 0.53 2.06
C SER A 97 12.28 0.64 1.01
N GLN A 98 13.45 0.04 1.25
CA GLN A 98 14.57 0.04 0.29
C GLN A 98 14.40 -1.01 -0.81
N GLN A 99 13.55 -2.01 -0.59
CA GLN A 99 13.40 -3.15 -1.49
C GLN A 99 12.27 -2.95 -2.51
N ILE A 100 11.16 -2.34 -2.09
CA ILE A 100 9.99 -2.05 -2.94
C ILE A 100 10.12 -0.75 -3.72
#